data_AF-A0A2D4SLA0-F1
#
_entry.id   AF-A0A2D4SLA0-F1
#
_cell.length_a   1.000
_cell.length_b   1.000
_cell.length_c   1.000
_cell.angle_alpha   90.00
_cell.angle_beta   90.00
_cell.angle_gamma   90.00
#
_symmetry.space_group_name_H-M   'P 1'
#
loop_
_entity.id
_entity.type
_entity.pdbx_description
1 polymer ?
#
loop_
_entity_poly.entity_id
_entity_poly.type
_entity_poly.pdbx_seq_one_letter_code
_entity_poly.pdbx_strand_id
1 'polypeptide(L)'
;QKIDENLAYGLPSALALRNMYVDALSYRDATCPSLLAEDSIIGTWEGGCSSSSHDYYGTGIFVEIENSAPDIPYEMSLQTSFEIANTQGMKFISGGIATRFEMDREHEYLIEETIGGTYQHETQEGWASVGVTSSLRSERVVESNGSRGYLDGGVGYSELSLQFSMLQYDTSDCTSPFGSLSIRDPSGYWFQAMFEDCSGCATLWWHDSDMGDFCVGDILLREIDNLFSVERP
;
A
#
# COMPACT_ATOMS: atom_id res chain seq x y z
N GLN A 1 10.29 4.30 -18.90
CA GLN A 1 11.49 3.79 -18.20
C GLN A 1 11.47 4.10 -16.71
N LYS A 2 11.73 5.33 -16.23
CA LYS A 2 11.74 5.61 -14.78
C LYS A 2 10.40 5.32 -14.08
N ILE A 3 9.28 5.56 -14.76
CA ILE A 3 7.95 5.25 -14.21
C ILE A 3 7.76 3.75 -14.06
N ASP A 4 8.13 2.96 -15.07
CA ASP A 4 8.06 1.49 -15.03
C ASP A 4 8.94 0.91 -13.92
N GLU A 5 10.14 1.47 -13.74
CA GLU A 5 11.07 1.10 -12.66
C GLU A 5 10.48 1.41 -11.28
N ASN A 6 9.83 2.56 -11.11
CA ASN A 6 9.21 2.92 -9.82
C ASN A 6 7.95 2.10 -9.55
N LEU A 7 7.10 1.87 -10.55
CA LEU A 7 5.93 1.00 -10.44
C LEU A 7 6.34 -0.46 -10.19
N ALA A 8 7.49 -0.92 -10.67
CA ALA A 8 7.99 -2.26 -10.38
C ALA A 8 8.34 -2.49 -8.90
N TYR A 9 8.48 -1.44 -8.08
CA TYR A 9 8.54 -1.59 -6.62
C TYR A 9 7.15 -1.91 -6.01
N GLY A 10 6.08 -1.79 -6.78
CA GLY A 10 4.71 -2.02 -6.34
C GLY A 10 4.09 -0.79 -5.69
N LEU A 11 2.79 -0.90 -5.41
CA LEU A 11 2.02 0.11 -4.70
C LEU A 11 1.96 -0.22 -3.20
N PRO A 12 1.94 0.80 -2.32
CA PRO A 12 1.77 0.59 -0.88
C PRO A 12 0.46 -0.13 -0.55
N SER A 13 0.53 -1.20 0.24
CA SER A 13 -0.63 -2.00 0.69
C SER A 13 -0.72 -1.98 2.21
N ALA A 14 -1.94 -1.84 2.74
CA ALA A 14 -2.19 -1.85 4.18
C ALA A 14 -1.87 -3.22 4.78
N LEU A 15 -2.26 -4.31 4.10
CA LEU A 15 -1.97 -5.67 4.55
C LEU A 15 -0.48 -6.00 4.50
N ALA A 16 0.23 -5.56 3.46
CA ALA A 16 1.69 -5.71 3.39
C ALA A 16 2.39 -4.98 4.56
N LEU A 17 1.97 -3.75 4.85
CA LEU A 17 2.51 -2.99 6.00
C LEU A 17 2.20 -3.71 7.33
N ARG A 18 1.00 -4.26 7.49
CA ARG A 18 0.64 -5.08 8.65
C ARG A 18 1.57 -6.28 8.79
N ASN A 19 1.85 -7.00 7.72
CA ASN A 19 2.76 -8.15 7.76
C ASN A 19 4.18 -7.73 8.15
N MET A 20 4.70 -6.64 7.57
CA MET A 20 6.00 -6.07 7.98
C MET A 20 6.02 -5.68 9.46
N TYR A 21 4.91 -5.11 9.96
CA TYR A 21 4.76 -4.73 11.36
C TYR A 21 4.76 -5.94 12.30
N VAL A 22 3.99 -6.98 11.96
CA VAL A 22 3.93 -8.21 12.74
C VAL A 22 5.28 -8.91 12.72
N ASP A 23 5.92 -9.05 11.57
CA ASP A 23 7.27 -9.64 11.46
C ASP A 23 8.29 -8.84 12.28
N ALA A 24 8.20 -7.51 12.23
CA ALA A 24 9.07 -6.63 12.99
C ALA A 24 8.81 -6.67 14.50
N LEU A 25 7.71 -7.23 15.01
CA LEU A 25 7.45 -7.32 16.46
C LEU A 25 7.35 -8.75 16.99
N SER A 26 7.21 -9.73 16.09
CA SER A 26 7.12 -11.15 16.44
C SER A 26 8.44 -11.67 16.99
N TYR A 27 8.34 -12.58 17.96
CA TYR A 27 9.48 -13.29 18.56
C TYR A 27 10.50 -12.38 19.26
N ARG A 28 10.09 -11.18 19.65
CA ARG A 28 10.94 -10.24 20.38
C ARG A 28 10.80 -10.44 21.89
N ASP A 29 11.86 -10.06 22.61
CA ASP A 29 11.82 -10.08 24.06
C ASP A 29 10.81 -9.05 24.60
N ALA A 30 10.18 -9.38 25.72
CA ALA A 30 9.10 -8.58 26.31
C ALA A 30 9.58 -7.25 26.94
N THR A 31 10.87 -6.93 26.89
CA THR A 31 11.42 -5.66 27.42
C THR A 31 11.06 -4.48 26.53
N CYS A 32 10.75 -4.76 25.26
CA CYS A 32 10.37 -3.81 24.25
C CYS A 32 9.04 -4.24 23.59
N PRO A 33 8.42 -3.35 22.76
CA PRO A 33 7.28 -3.73 21.94
C PRO A 33 7.49 -5.08 21.27
N SER A 34 6.60 -6.02 21.57
CA SER A 34 6.63 -7.37 21.08
C SER A 34 5.21 -7.88 20.94
N LEU A 35 5.01 -8.75 19.95
CA LEU A 35 3.79 -9.51 19.79
C LEU A 35 4.05 -10.92 20.32
N LEU A 36 3.45 -11.22 21.47
CA LEU A 36 3.30 -12.60 21.94
C LEU A 36 2.03 -13.12 21.26
N ALA A 37 2.13 -14.15 20.41
CA ALA A 37 0.95 -14.79 19.81
C ALA A 37 -0.01 -15.24 20.96
N GLU A 38 -1.34 -15.21 20.85
CA GLU A 38 -2.22 -15.72 19.78
C GLU A 38 -3.61 -15.02 19.90
N ASP A 39 -4.32 -14.85 18.79
CA ASP A 39 -5.79 -14.68 18.65
C ASP A 39 -6.45 -13.27 18.60
N SER A 40 -5.75 -12.18 18.88
CA SER A 40 -6.13 -10.81 18.42
C SER A 40 -5.01 -9.84 18.81
N ILE A 41 -4.40 -9.23 17.80
CA ILE A 41 -3.19 -8.43 17.99
C ILE A 41 -3.58 -6.97 18.24
N ILE A 42 -4.20 -6.70 19.39
CA ILE A 42 -4.38 -5.32 19.85
C ILE A 42 -3.13 -4.92 20.63
N GLY A 43 -2.43 -3.90 20.14
CA GLY A 43 -1.22 -3.40 20.76
C GLY A 43 -1.18 -1.88 20.78
N THR A 44 -0.70 -1.30 21.88
CA THR A 44 -0.38 0.12 21.98
C THR A 44 0.98 0.26 22.62
N TRP A 45 1.87 0.98 21.94
CA TRP A 45 3.23 1.23 22.38
C TRP A 45 3.53 2.72 22.31
N GLU A 46 4.27 3.20 23.30
CA GLU A 46 4.69 4.60 23.40
C GLU A 46 6.05 4.68 24.09
N GLY A 47 6.92 5.55 23.59
CA GLY A 47 8.20 5.89 24.19
C GLY A 47 9.38 5.23 23.48
N GLY A 48 10.44 4.99 24.24
CA GLY A 48 11.66 4.37 23.73
C GLY A 48 12.12 3.22 24.61
N CYS A 49 12.65 2.18 24.00
CA CYS A 49 13.25 1.05 24.70
C CYS A 49 14.42 0.49 23.89
N SER A 50 15.31 -0.21 24.59
CA SER A 50 16.45 -0.90 24.02
C SER A 50 16.55 -2.28 24.64
N SER A 51 16.77 -3.29 23.81
CA SER A 51 16.93 -4.68 24.23
C SER A 51 18.17 -5.32 23.61
N SER A 52 18.44 -6.58 23.93
CA SER A 52 19.55 -7.32 23.31
C SER A 52 19.34 -7.60 21.82
N SER A 53 18.10 -7.51 21.33
CA SER A 53 17.73 -7.84 19.96
C SER A 53 17.40 -6.61 19.11
N HIS A 54 16.86 -5.55 19.70
CA HIS A 54 16.40 -4.38 18.97
C HIS A 54 16.25 -3.12 19.84
N ASP A 55 16.14 -1.99 19.16
CA ASP A 55 15.71 -0.71 19.69
C ASP A 55 14.36 -0.33 19.07
N TYR A 56 13.52 0.35 19.86
CA TYR A 56 12.26 0.93 19.43
C TYR A 56 12.17 2.37 19.94
N TYR A 57 11.78 3.29 19.08
CA TYR A 57 11.50 4.68 19.45
C TYR A 57 10.23 5.17 18.75
N GLY A 58 9.23 5.61 19.51
CA GLY A 58 8.04 6.26 18.98
C GLY A 58 6.73 5.73 19.54
N THR A 59 5.71 5.67 18.69
CA THR A 59 4.39 5.16 19.04
C THR A 59 3.80 4.29 17.94
N GLY A 60 3.01 3.30 18.34
CA GLY A 60 2.23 2.45 17.46
C GLY A 60 0.95 2.02 18.15
N ILE A 61 -0.15 2.07 17.43
CA ILE A 61 -1.44 1.50 17.81
C ILE A 61 -1.81 0.54 16.70
N PHE A 62 -1.98 -0.73 17.03
CA PHE A 62 -2.45 -1.74 16.10
C PHE A 62 -3.70 -2.40 16.67
N VAL A 63 -4.71 -2.52 15.83
CA VAL A 63 -5.98 -3.18 16.13
C VAL A 63 -6.29 -4.09 14.95
N GLU A 64 -6.58 -5.35 15.24
CA GLU A 64 -6.97 -6.35 14.24
C GLU A 64 -8.14 -7.18 14.77
N ILE A 65 -9.23 -7.17 14.02
CA ILE A 65 -10.45 -7.93 14.27
C ILE A 65 -10.52 -9.00 13.19
N GLU A 66 -10.30 -10.25 13.59
CA GLU A 66 -10.36 -11.37 12.68
C GLU A 66 -11.80 -11.78 12.36
N ASN A 67 -11.99 -12.30 11.15
CA ASN A 67 -13.25 -12.87 10.69
C ASN A 67 -13.52 -14.18 11.46
N SER A 68 -14.14 -14.02 12.62
CA SER A 68 -14.46 -15.12 13.55
C SER A 68 -15.85 -15.72 13.29
N ALA A 69 -16.66 -15.11 12.41
CA ALA A 69 -17.97 -15.59 12.00
C ALA A 69 -18.38 -15.00 10.64
N PRO A 70 -19.26 -15.66 9.86
CA PRO A 70 -19.62 -15.26 8.48
C PRO A 70 -20.08 -13.81 8.28
N ASP A 71 -20.62 -13.17 9.32
CA ASP A 71 -21.11 -11.79 9.29
C ASP A 71 -20.15 -10.77 9.95
N ILE A 72 -18.97 -11.22 10.39
CA ILE A 72 -17.96 -10.36 11.01
C ILE A 72 -16.91 -10.02 9.94
N PRO A 73 -16.86 -8.77 9.46
CA PRO A 73 -15.85 -8.37 8.50
C PRO A 73 -14.46 -8.47 9.14
N TYR A 74 -13.45 -8.73 8.32
CA TYR A 74 -12.08 -8.50 8.75
C TYR A 74 -11.83 -7.00 8.77
N GLU A 75 -11.26 -6.50 9.86
CA GLU A 75 -10.89 -5.10 9.99
C GLU A 75 -9.53 -4.99 10.66
N MET A 76 -8.67 -4.16 10.11
CA MET A 76 -7.43 -3.75 10.75
C MET A 76 -7.26 -2.24 10.71
N SER A 77 -6.62 -1.70 11.74
CA SER A 77 -6.12 -0.33 11.81
C SER A 77 -4.74 -0.30 12.42
N LEU A 78 -3.81 0.39 11.75
CA LEU A 78 -2.46 0.64 12.21
C LEU A 78 -2.21 2.15 12.20
N GLN A 79 -1.88 2.74 13.34
CA GLN A 79 -1.53 4.15 13.49
C GLN A 79 -0.15 4.24 14.13
N THR A 80 0.81 4.82 13.43
CA THR A 80 2.23 4.66 13.79
C THR A 80 3.00 5.96 13.62
N SER A 81 4.03 6.10 14.45
CA SER A 81 5.09 7.09 14.34
C SER A 81 6.28 6.55 15.11
N PHE A 82 7.02 5.61 14.50
CA PHE A 82 8.13 4.93 15.15
C PHE A 82 9.32 4.66 14.22
N GLU A 83 10.44 4.35 14.85
CA GLU A 83 11.61 3.71 14.28
C GLU A 83 11.92 2.43 15.07
N ILE A 84 12.11 1.32 14.35
CA ILE A 84 12.64 0.06 14.87
C ILE A 84 13.98 -0.20 14.22
N ALA A 85 14.99 -0.55 15.01
CA ALA A 85 16.29 -0.99 14.51
C ALA A 85 16.71 -2.29 15.21
N ASN A 86 17.31 -3.24 14.50
CA ASN A 86 17.86 -4.45 15.10
C ASN A 86 19.37 -4.59 14.85
N THR A 87 20.00 -5.54 15.57
CA THR A 87 21.45 -5.79 15.48
C THR A 87 21.89 -6.41 14.14
N GLN A 88 20.94 -6.89 13.33
CA GLN A 88 21.18 -7.45 12.00
C GLN A 88 21.14 -6.38 10.89
N GLY A 89 20.96 -5.11 11.26
CA GLY A 89 20.89 -4.00 10.31
C GLY A 89 19.51 -3.79 9.70
N MET A 90 18.45 -4.42 10.24
CA MET A 90 17.10 -4.04 9.87
C MET A 90 16.76 -2.69 10.47
N LYS A 91 16.28 -1.79 9.63
CA LYS A 91 15.63 -0.54 10.02
C LYS A 91 14.22 -0.48 9.43
N PHE A 92 13.23 -0.21 10.28
CA PHE A 92 11.85 0.02 9.88
C PHE A 92 11.35 1.34 10.47
N ILE A 93 11.04 2.28 9.58
CA ILE A 93 10.42 3.57 9.89
C ILE A 93 8.97 3.52 9.42
N SER A 94 8.04 3.87 10.30
CA SER A 94 6.62 3.95 10.00
C SER A 94 6.00 5.18 10.62
N GLY A 95 5.40 6.03 9.81
CA GLY A 95 4.74 7.26 10.25
C GLY A 95 3.46 7.49 9.46
N GLY A 96 2.31 7.15 10.01
CA GLY A 96 1.03 7.28 9.31
C GLY A 96 -0.06 6.35 9.79
N ILE A 97 -1.08 6.19 8.96
CA ILE A 97 -2.24 5.33 9.14
C ILE A 97 -2.33 4.30 8.01
N ALA A 98 -2.63 3.06 8.36
CA ALA A 98 -3.13 2.07 7.42
C ALA A 98 -4.42 1.45 7.97
N THR A 99 -5.40 1.25 7.10
CA THR A 99 -6.66 0.55 7.42
C THR A 99 -6.96 -0.43 6.30
N ARG A 100 -7.51 -1.59 6.66
CA ARG A 100 -8.08 -2.53 5.70
C ARG A 100 -9.38 -3.09 6.25
N PHE A 101 -10.36 -3.18 5.37
CA PHE A 101 -11.67 -3.76 5.63
C PHE A 101 -11.97 -4.80 4.56
N GLU A 102 -12.39 -5.99 4.96
CA GLU A 102 -12.84 -7.03 4.04
C GLU A 102 -14.20 -7.58 4.47
N MET A 103 -15.10 -7.77 3.51
CA MET A 103 -16.44 -8.28 3.76
C MET A 103 -16.87 -9.24 2.67
N ASP A 104 -17.26 -10.45 3.07
CA ASP A 104 -17.98 -11.38 2.22
C ASP A 104 -19.46 -10.99 2.18
N ARG A 105 -20.02 -10.90 0.97
CA ARG A 105 -21.44 -10.65 0.70
C ARG A 105 -21.91 -11.79 -0.19
N GLU A 106 -23.22 -12.11 -0.17
CA GLU A 106 -23.79 -13.30 -0.81
C GLU A 106 -23.31 -13.61 -2.25
N HIS A 107 -22.80 -12.62 -3.01
CA HIS A 107 -22.30 -12.80 -4.37
C HIS A 107 -21.00 -12.03 -4.69
N GLU A 108 -20.42 -11.30 -3.73
CA GLU A 108 -19.25 -10.44 -3.97
C GLU A 108 -18.38 -10.36 -2.72
N TYR A 109 -17.07 -10.21 -2.90
CA TYR A 109 -16.15 -9.98 -1.80
C TYR A 109 -15.54 -8.58 -1.92
N LEU A 110 -15.81 -7.72 -0.94
CA LEU A 110 -15.34 -6.34 -0.91
C LEU A 110 -14.05 -6.25 -0.10
N ILE A 111 -13.08 -5.52 -0.64
CA ILE A 111 -11.86 -5.12 0.04
C ILE A 111 -11.72 -3.60 -0.10
N GLU A 112 -11.57 -2.90 1.02
CA GLU A 112 -11.19 -1.48 1.05
C GLU A 112 -9.88 -1.32 1.82
N GLU A 113 -8.94 -0.56 1.27
CA GLU A 113 -7.71 -0.18 1.97
C GLU A 113 -7.48 1.32 1.95
N THR A 114 -6.84 1.83 3.00
CA THR A 114 -6.24 3.17 3.01
C THR A 114 -4.84 3.07 3.60
N ILE A 115 -3.87 3.73 2.98
CA ILE A 115 -2.50 3.82 3.47
C ILE A 115 -1.98 5.24 3.27
N GLY A 116 -1.85 5.97 4.38
CA GLY A 116 -1.48 7.37 4.42
C GLY A 116 -0.31 7.59 5.37
N GLY A 117 0.85 8.01 4.87
CA GLY A 117 2.03 8.15 5.71
C GLY A 117 3.36 8.13 4.98
N THR A 118 4.43 7.91 5.74
CA THR A 118 5.80 7.65 5.28
C THR A 118 6.27 6.33 5.85
N TYR A 119 6.83 5.47 4.99
CA TYR A 119 7.20 4.12 5.35
C TYR A 119 8.51 3.74 4.68
N GLN A 120 9.41 3.09 5.41
CA GLN A 120 10.66 2.56 4.88
C GLN A 120 11.10 1.33 5.67
N HIS A 121 11.44 0.23 4.99
CA HIS A 121 11.90 -1.00 5.60
C HIS A 121 13.11 -1.58 4.84
N GLU A 122 14.31 -1.55 5.43
CA GLU A 122 15.58 -1.78 4.71
C GLU A 122 15.80 -3.24 4.26
N THR A 123 15.20 -4.22 4.93
CA THR A 123 15.36 -5.65 4.59
C THR A 123 14.20 -6.27 3.82
N GLN A 124 13.18 -5.47 3.49
CA GLN A 124 12.04 -5.94 2.68
C GLN A 124 12.29 -5.62 1.21
N GLU A 125 11.61 -6.31 0.31
CA GLU A 125 11.60 -5.96 -1.11
C GLU A 125 10.43 -5.00 -1.43
N GLY A 126 10.41 -4.47 -2.64
CA GLY A 126 9.31 -3.62 -3.12
C GLY A 126 9.32 -2.20 -2.56
N TRP A 127 8.13 -1.60 -2.44
CA TRP A 127 7.94 -0.18 -2.18
C TRP A 127 8.52 0.27 -0.84
N ALA A 128 8.47 -0.58 0.19
CA ALA A 128 9.02 -0.23 1.50
C ALA A 128 10.56 -0.15 1.46
N SER A 129 11.22 -0.88 0.58
CA SER A 129 12.69 -0.91 0.46
C SER A 129 13.28 0.43 0.00
N VAL A 130 12.54 1.15 -0.85
CA VAL A 130 12.97 2.43 -1.43
C VAL A 130 12.51 3.65 -0.61
N GLY A 131 11.64 3.42 0.38
CA GLY A 131 10.98 4.48 1.12
C GLY A 131 9.91 5.17 0.28
N VAL A 132 8.69 5.26 0.82
CA VAL A 132 7.55 5.89 0.15
C VAL A 132 6.82 6.84 1.07
N THR A 133 6.20 7.84 0.45
CA THR A 133 5.10 8.60 1.02
C THR A 133 3.80 8.17 0.32
N SER A 134 2.71 8.04 1.05
CA SER A 134 1.45 7.56 0.51
C SER A 134 0.27 8.35 1.07
N SER A 135 -0.79 8.46 0.28
CA SER A 135 -2.13 8.87 0.69
C SER A 135 -3.18 8.08 -0.10
N LEU A 136 -2.87 6.82 -0.41
CA LEU A 136 -3.68 5.96 -1.24
C LEU A 136 -4.93 5.47 -0.52
N ARG A 137 -6.02 5.43 -1.28
CA ARG A 137 -7.24 4.67 -0.98
C ARG A 137 -7.50 3.75 -2.16
N SER A 138 -7.80 2.49 -1.87
CA SER A 138 -8.15 1.49 -2.88
C SER A 138 -9.40 0.73 -2.48
N GLU A 139 -10.17 0.33 -3.49
CA GLU A 139 -11.34 -0.53 -3.36
C GLU A 139 -11.24 -1.64 -4.41
N ARG A 140 -11.62 -2.85 -4.01
CA ARG A 140 -11.80 -4.01 -4.90
C ARG A 140 -13.08 -4.72 -4.54
N VAL A 141 -13.91 -4.95 -5.54
CA VAL A 141 -15.03 -5.88 -5.49
C VAL A 141 -14.64 -7.08 -6.36
N VAL A 142 -14.53 -8.25 -5.73
CA VAL A 142 -14.26 -9.52 -6.41
C VAL A 142 -15.58 -10.20 -6.72
N GLU A 143 -15.78 -10.52 -7.99
CA GLU A 143 -16.97 -11.17 -8.54
C GLU A 143 -16.56 -12.49 -9.23
N SER A 144 -17.53 -13.31 -9.64
CA SER A 144 -17.25 -14.65 -10.21
C SER A 144 -16.43 -14.65 -11.51
N ASN A 145 -16.45 -13.55 -12.26
CA ASN A 145 -15.87 -13.39 -13.59
C ASN A 145 -14.71 -12.38 -13.65
N GLY A 146 -14.32 -11.81 -12.51
CA GLY A 146 -13.26 -10.81 -12.45
C GLY A 146 -13.35 -9.96 -11.19
N SER A 147 -12.70 -8.81 -11.23
CA SER A 147 -12.79 -7.82 -10.18
C SER A 147 -12.84 -6.42 -10.76
N ARG A 148 -13.55 -5.55 -10.06
CA ARG A 148 -13.64 -4.13 -10.37
C ARG A 148 -13.35 -3.30 -9.14
N GLY A 149 -12.97 -2.04 -9.36
CA GLY A 149 -12.68 -1.15 -8.25
C GLY A 149 -12.06 0.15 -8.69
N TYR A 150 -11.43 0.82 -7.74
CA TYR A 150 -10.70 2.05 -8.01
C TYR A 150 -9.49 2.24 -7.10
N LEU A 151 -8.60 3.12 -7.55
CA LEU A 151 -7.48 3.66 -6.81
C LEU A 151 -7.56 5.19 -6.83
N ASP A 152 -7.40 5.80 -5.67
CA ASP A 152 -7.43 7.26 -5.50
C ASP A 152 -6.34 7.72 -4.53
N GLY A 153 -5.84 8.94 -4.69
CA GLY A 153 -4.78 9.50 -3.85
C GLY A 153 -3.41 9.48 -4.52
N GLY A 154 -2.33 9.30 -3.78
CA GLY A 154 -1.00 9.37 -4.37
C GLY A 154 0.08 8.58 -3.65
N VAL A 155 1.17 8.34 -4.38
CA VAL A 155 2.40 7.68 -3.91
C VAL A 155 3.58 8.54 -4.33
N GLY A 156 4.41 8.94 -3.38
CA GLY A 156 5.70 9.56 -3.64
C GLY A 156 6.84 8.59 -3.38
N TYR A 157 7.54 8.22 -4.45
CA TYR A 157 8.87 7.62 -4.43
C TYR A 157 9.94 8.72 -4.39
N SER A 158 11.20 8.33 -4.22
CA SER A 158 12.33 9.28 -4.11
C SER A 158 12.49 10.20 -5.33
N GLU A 159 12.19 9.72 -6.53
CA GLU A 159 12.35 10.47 -7.79
C GLU A 159 11.02 10.77 -8.52
N LEU A 160 9.89 10.27 -8.02
CA LEU A 160 8.64 10.30 -8.76
C LEU A 160 7.47 10.41 -7.79
N SER A 161 6.49 11.25 -8.09
CA SER A 161 5.19 11.20 -7.42
C SER A 161 4.10 10.84 -8.40
N LEU A 162 3.25 9.90 -8.03
CA LEU A 162 2.07 9.50 -8.76
C LEU A 162 0.85 9.99 -7.99
N GLN A 163 -0.12 10.55 -8.70
CA GLN A 163 -1.41 10.92 -8.17
C GLN A 163 -2.50 10.32 -9.05
N PHE A 164 -3.27 9.41 -8.48
CA PHE A 164 -4.42 8.77 -9.08
C PHE A 164 -5.66 9.61 -8.75
N SER A 165 -6.52 9.85 -9.74
CA SER A 165 -7.81 10.49 -9.51
C SER A 165 -8.92 9.56 -9.99
N MET A 166 -9.48 8.82 -9.03
CA MET A 166 -10.46 7.74 -9.25
C MET A 166 -10.10 6.85 -10.44
N LEU A 167 -8.87 6.32 -10.45
CA LEU A 167 -8.43 5.39 -11.47
C LEU A 167 -9.18 4.08 -11.28
N GLN A 168 -10.12 3.80 -12.17
CA GLN A 168 -10.98 2.64 -12.09
C GLN A 168 -10.40 1.48 -12.91
N TYR A 169 -10.78 0.27 -12.54
CA TYR A 169 -10.43 -0.94 -13.28
C TYR A 169 -11.58 -1.93 -13.25
N ASP A 170 -11.71 -2.71 -14.31
CA ASP A 170 -12.60 -3.86 -14.40
C ASP A 170 -11.88 -4.94 -15.20
N THR A 171 -11.44 -5.99 -14.52
CA THR A 171 -10.65 -7.06 -15.15
C THR A 171 -11.50 -8.01 -16.00
N SER A 172 -12.83 -7.93 -15.90
CA SER A 172 -13.74 -8.75 -16.70
C SER A 172 -13.95 -8.16 -18.09
N ASP A 173 -13.90 -6.82 -18.19
CA ASP A 173 -14.12 -6.07 -19.42
C ASP A 173 -12.81 -5.57 -20.05
N CYS A 174 -11.76 -5.35 -19.25
CA CYS A 174 -10.58 -4.60 -19.68
C CYS A 174 -9.25 -5.15 -19.17
N THR A 175 -8.20 -4.96 -19.97
CA THR A 175 -6.80 -5.29 -19.62
C THR A 175 -6.01 -4.09 -19.11
N SER A 176 -6.66 -2.96 -18.86
CA SER A 176 -6.02 -1.74 -18.38
C SER A 176 -7.01 -0.85 -17.62
N PRO A 177 -6.54 -0.04 -16.67
CA PRO A 177 -7.37 0.88 -15.92
C PRO A 177 -7.81 2.09 -16.78
N PHE A 178 -8.85 2.77 -16.34
CA PHE A 178 -9.39 3.99 -16.95
C PHE A 178 -9.49 5.12 -15.93
N GLY A 179 -9.40 6.36 -16.39
CA GLY A 179 -9.32 7.55 -15.53
C GLY A 179 -7.99 8.28 -15.68
N SER A 180 -7.62 9.09 -14.69
CA SER A 180 -6.45 9.97 -14.81
C SER A 180 -5.34 9.66 -13.82
N LEU A 181 -4.11 9.76 -14.33
CA LEU A 181 -2.87 9.66 -13.58
C LEU A 181 -2.08 10.95 -13.78
N SER A 182 -1.80 11.64 -12.69
CA SER A 182 -0.86 12.76 -12.69
C SER A 182 0.50 12.31 -12.18
N ILE A 183 1.56 12.77 -12.83
CA ILE A 183 2.93 12.34 -12.60
C ILE A 183 3.78 13.57 -12.32
N ARG A 184 4.47 13.59 -11.19
CA ARG A 184 5.51 14.57 -10.89
C ARG A 184 6.88 13.93 -11.01
N ASP A 185 7.71 14.46 -11.90
CA ASP A 185 9.06 13.96 -12.11
C ASP A 185 10.11 14.80 -11.33
N PRO A 186 11.42 14.46 -11.42
CA PRO A 186 12.48 15.22 -10.75
C PRO A 186 12.64 16.66 -11.22
N SER A 187 12.11 17.03 -12.39
CA SER A 187 12.13 18.43 -12.84
C SER A 187 11.15 19.31 -12.04
N GLY A 188 10.20 18.66 -11.34
CA GLY A 188 9.21 19.31 -10.49
C GLY A 188 7.91 19.66 -11.19
N TYR A 189 7.80 19.42 -12.51
CA TYR A 189 6.58 19.59 -13.29
C TYR A 189 5.60 18.44 -13.07
N TRP A 190 4.32 18.76 -13.24
CA TRP A 190 3.23 17.77 -13.25
C TRP A 190 2.78 17.52 -14.68
N PHE A 191 2.70 16.24 -15.03
CA PHE A 191 2.19 15.73 -16.29
C PHE A 191 0.90 14.96 -16.03
N GLN A 192 -0.03 14.97 -16.96
CA GLN A 192 -1.31 14.27 -16.83
C GLN A 192 -1.47 13.26 -17.97
N ALA A 193 -1.83 12.04 -17.62
CA ALA A 193 -2.24 11.00 -18.54
C ALA A 193 -3.72 10.67 -18.29
N MET A 194 -4.52 10.60 -19.36
CA MET A 194 -5.91 10.16 -19.31
C MET A 194 -6.02 8.83 -20.07
N PHE A 195 -6.36 7.77 -19.36
CA PHE A 195 -6.54 6.44 -19.94
C PHE A 195 -7.99 6.30 -20.38
N GLU A 196 -8.17 6.19 -21.69
CA GLU A 196 -9.45 5.94 -22.35
C GLU A 196 -9.46 4.54 -22.99
N ASP A 197 -10.64 3.94 -23.07
CA ASP A 197 -10.93 2.75 -23.87
C ASP A 197 -10.02 1.52 -23.65
N CYS A 198 -9.58 1.29 -22.42
CA CYS A 198 -8.85 0.07 -22.01
C CYS A 198 -7.59 -0.22 -22.86
N SER A 199 -7.05 0.82 -23.50
CA SER A 199 -5.96 0.72 -24.48
C SER A 199 -4.58 0.56 -23.83
N GLY A 200 -4.49 0.75 -22.51
CA GLY A 200 -3.26 0.71 -21.73
C GLY A 200 -2.25 1.83 -22.03
N CYS A 201 -2.56 2.67 -23.01
CA CYS A 201 -1.82 3.85 -23.41
C CYS A 201 -2.68 5.10 -23.26
N ALA A 202 -2.03 6.22 -23.00
CA ALA A 202 -2.64 7.53 -22.92
C ALA A 202 -1.73 8.55 -23.60
N THR A 203 -2.28 9.67 -24.03
CA THR A 203 -1.46 10.84 -24.36
C THR A 203 -1.03 11.52 -23.06
N LEU A 204 0.27 11.80 -22.94
CA LEU A 204 0.81 12.54 -21.81
C LEU A 204 0.74 14.04 -22.10
N TRP A 205 0.17 14.80 -21.18
CA TRP A 205 -0.02 16.23 -21.30
C TRP A 205 0.81 16.98 -20.28
N TRP A 206 1.43 18.09 -20.70
CA TRP A 206 1.96 19.12 -19.82
C TRP A 206 1.25 20.43 -20.13
N HIS A 207 0.36 20.86 -19.22
CA HIS A 207 -0.63 21.89 -19.53
C HIS A 207 -1.41 21.52 -20.81
N ASP A 208 -1.44 22.43 -21.80
CA ASP A 208 -2.12 22.21 -23.08
C ASP A 208 -1.19 21.62 -24.16
N SER A 209 -0.01 21.13 -23.79
CA SER A 209 0.98 20.57 -24.71
C SER A 209 0.99 19.05 -24.66
N ASP A 210 0.80 18.43 -25.83
CA ASP A 210 0.99 17.00 -26.06
C ASP A 210 2.49 16.66 -25.98
N MET A 211 2.84 15.76 -25.07
CA MET A 211 4.20 15.28 -24.84
C MET A 211 4.47 13.91 -25.49
N GLY A 212 3.46 13.30 -26.12
CA GLY A 212 3.49 12.02 -26.80
C GLY A 212 2.77 10.90 -26.05
N ASP A 213 2.89 9.69 -26.62
CA ASP A 213 2.26 8.49 -26.09
C ASP A 213 2.94 8.00 -24.80
N PHE A 214 2.11 7.55 -23.86
CA PHE A 214 2.51 7.05 -22.56
C PHE A 214 1.75 5.76 -22.23
N CYS A 215 2.47 4.64 -22.25
CA CYS A 215 1.89 3.29 -22.12
C CYS A 215 2.37 2.64 -20.82
N VAL A 216 1.52 2.61 -19.81
CA VAL A 216 1.78 1.96 -18.50
C VAL A 216 0.57 1.17 -17.97
N GLY A 217 -0.49 1.03 -18.75
CA GLY A 217 -1.74 0.42 -18.27
C GLY A 217 -1.57 -1.01 -17.80
N ASP A 218 -0.81 -1.84 -18.51
CA ASP A 218 -0.58 -3.24 -18.15
C ASP A 218 0.18 -3.39 -16.82
N ILE A 219 1.27 -2.61 -16.65
CA ILE A 219 2.02 -2.63 -15.38
C ILE A 219 1.17 -2.06 -14.26
N LEU A 220 0.42 -0.99 -14.50
CA LEU A 220 -0.44 -0.38 -13.50
C LEU A 220 -1.56 -1.33 -13.05
N LEU A 221 -2.21 -2.04 -13.98
CA LEU A 221 -3.22 -3.04 -13.63
C LEU A 221 -2.62 -4.17 -12.80
N ARG A 222 -1.45 -4.69 -13.22
CA ARG A 222 -0.74 -5.73 -12.47
C ARG A 222 -0.40 -5.28 -11.05
N GLU A 223 0.10 -4.06 -10.87
CA GLU A 223 0.43 -3.57 -9.53
C GLU A 223 -0.82 -3.27 -8.68
N ILE A 224 -1.93 -2.88 -9.31
CA ILE A 224 -3.23 -2.80 -8.63
C ILE A 224 -3.68 -4.19 -8.17
N ASP A 225 -3.56 -5.22 -9.00
CA ASP A 225 -3.89 -6.59 -8.60
C ASP A 225 -2.99 -7.08 -7.45
N ASN A 226 -1.70 -6.75 -7.50
CA ASN A 226 -0.72 -7.10 -6.46
C ASN A 226 -1.03 -6.47 -5.10
N LEU A 227 -1.71 -5.31 -5.03
CA LEU A 227 -2.16 -4.71 -3.76
C LEU A 227 -3.00 -5.67 -2.93
N PHE A 228 -3.76 -6.51 -3.63
CA PHE A 228 -4.78 -7.39 -3.04
C PHE A 228 -4.37 -8.86 -3.02
N SER A 229 -3.24 -9.22 -3.64
CA SER A 229 -2.74 -10.60 -3.65
C SER A 229 -1.91 -10.95 -2.40
N VAL A 230 -1.68 -9.99 -1.51
CA VAL A 230 -0.97 -10.22 -0.25
C VAL A 230 -1.84 -11.10 0.64
N GLU A 231 -1.30 -12.24 1.07
CA GLU A 231 -1.98 -13.15 1.97
C GLU A 231 -1.66 -12.83 3.44
N ARG A 232 -2.60 -13.16 4.32
CA ARG A 232 -2.32 -13.22 5.76
C ARG A 232 -1.46 -14.47 6.03
N PRO A 233 -0.38 -14.37 6.81
CA PRO A 233 0.46 -15.53 7.15
C PRO A 233 -0.29 -16.60 7.95
#